data_AF-A0A7W0XV03-F1
#
_entry.id   AF-A0A7W0XV03-F1
#
_cell.length_a   1.000
_cell.length_b   1.000
_cell.length_c   1.000
_cell.angle_alpha   90.00
_cell.angle_beta   90.00
_cell.angle_gamma   90.00
#
_symmetry.space_group_name_H-M   'P 1'
#
loop_
_entity.id
_entity.type
_entity.pdbx_description
1 polymer ?
#
loop_
_entity_poly.entity_id
_entity_poly.type
_entity_poly.pdbx_seq_one_letter_code
_entity_poly.pdbx_strand_id
1 'polypeptide(L)'
;MRTTDRILAVLFGLAGLVGGVLIVVEIAYRGLGNTGYLLVPWNSLSGYLREKSWSAVAVITTGVVLAVLGLLLVLAELKPRRPGLLVLASVHPDVTAALPRRAVSRVISTALEDTPGVEHSSVA
;
A
#
# COMPACT_ATOMS: atom_id res chain seq x y z
N MET A 1 0.88 -11.68 -4.29
CA MET A 1 0.68 -10.69 -3.21
C MET A 1 1.73 -9.59 -3.24
N ARG A 2 3.06 -9.85 -3.27
CA ARG A 2 4.06 -8.76 -3.32
C ARG A 2 3.91 -7.78 -4.50
N THR A 3 3.60 -8.26 -5.69
CA THR A 3 3.47 -7.43 -6.89
C THR A 3 2.16 -6.65 -6.91
N THR A 4 1.03 -7.30 -6.59
CA THR A 4 -0.29 -6.65 -6.51
C THR A 4 -0.33 -5.57 -5.42
N ASP A 5 0.17 -5.86 -4.22
CA ASP A 5 0.26 -4.88 -3.13
C ASP A 5 1.17 -3.70 -3.54
N ARG A 6 2.29 -3.98 -4.22
CA ARG A 6 3.17 -2.93 -4.76
C ARG A 6 2.47 -2.06 -5.80
N ILE A 7 1.76 -2.66 -6.74
CA ILE A 7 1.09 -1.93 -7.82
C ILE A 7 0.00 -1.05 -7.22
N LEU A 8 -0.82 -1.57 -6.30
CA LEU A 8 -1.85 -0.80 -5.62
C LEU A 8 -1.23 0.32 -4.77
N ALA A 9 -0.19 0.03 -3.98
CA ALA A 9 0.49 1.04 -3.18
C ALA A 9 1.10 2.15 -4.04
N VAL A 10 1.72 1.80 -5.18
CA VAL A 10 2.27 2.77 -6.12
C VAL A 10 1.15 3.58 -6.77
N LEU A 11 0.06 2.95 -7.20
CA LEU A 11 -1.10 3.65 -7.79
C LEU A 11 -1.72 4.64 -6.81
N PHE A 12 -2.05 4.21 -5.59
CA PHE A 12 -2.63 5.08 -4.57
C PHE A 12 -1.64 6.16 -4.12
N GLY A 13 -0.36 5.82 -3.95
CA GLY A 13 0.68 6.78 -3.62
C GLY A 13 0.86 7.83 -4.71
N LEU A 14 0.90 7.41 -5.98
CA LEU A 14 1.01 8.31 -7.13
C LEU A 14 -0.24 9.20 -7.25
N ALA A 15 -1.44 8.63 -7.11
CA ALA A 15 -2.68 9.39 -7.13
C ALA A 15 -2.74 10.45 -6.02
N GLY A 16 -2.35 10.07 -4.80
CA GLY A 16 -2.25 10.99 -3.67
C GLY A 16 -1.19 12.08 -3.90
N LEU A 17 -0.03 11.72 -4.44
CA LEU A 17 1.05 12.67 -4.74
C LEU A 17 0.63 13.66 -5.82
N VAL A 18 0.05 13.18 -6.92
CA VAL A 18 -0.46 14.04 -7.99
C VAL A 18 -1.55 14.96 -7.45
N GLY A 19 -2.52 14.43 -6.69
CA GLY A 19 -3.58 15.22 -6.07
C GLY A 19 -3.03 16.30 -5.13
N GLY A 20 -2.09 15.94 -4.27
CA GLY A 20 -1.44 16.88 -3.35
C GLY A 20 -0.66 17.98 -4.07
N VAL A 21 0.15 17.62 -5.07
CA VAL A 21 0.89 18.59 -5.89
C VAL A 21 -0.06 19.54 -6.61
N LEU A 22 -1.14 19.02 -7.21
CA LEU A 22 -2.15 19.85 -7.87
C LEU A 22 -2.76 20.87 -6.91
N ILE A 23 -3.10 20.46 -5.69
CA ILE A 23 -3.65 21.36 -4.65
C ILE A 23 -2.63 22.43 -4.26
N VAL A 24 -1.38 22.04 -3.96
CA VAL A 24 -0.32 22.97 -3.54
C VAL A 24 -0.03 23.99 -4.64
N VAL A 25 0.12 23.53 -5.88
CA VAL A 25 0.37 24.39 -7.04
C VAL A 25 -0.76 25.40 -7.22
N GLU A 26 -2.02 24.96 -7.11
CA GLU A 26 -3.18 25.84 -7.26
C GLU A 26 -3.27 26.87 -6.12
N ILE A 27 -2.96 26.49 -4.88
CA ILE A 27 -2.92 27.41 -3.74
C ILE A 27 -1.82 28.45 -3.93
N ALA A 28 -0.61 28.02 -4.34
CA ALA A 28 0.50 28.92 -4.62
C ALA A 28 0.16 29.90 -5.75
N TYR A 29 -0.49 29.40 -6.81
CA TYR A 29 -0.93 30.21 -7.95
C TYR A 29 -1.93 31.30 -7.56
N ARG A 30 -2.89 30.98 -6.67
CA ARG A 30 -3.83 31.97 -6.11
C ARG A 30 -3.15 32.94 -5.15
N GLY A 31 -2.19 32.46 -4.36
CA GLY A 31 -1.38 33.30 -3.47
C GLY A 31 -0.57 34.38 -4.20
N LEU A 32 -0.24 34.15 -5.48
CA LEU A 32 0.41 35.11 -6.37
C LEU A 32 -0.54 36.19 -6.91
N GLY A 33 -1.80 36.23 -6.48
CA GLY A 33 -2.77 37.26 -6.86
C GLY A 33 -3.55 36.95 -8.15
N ASN A 34 -3.40 35.75 -8.71
CA ASN A 34 -4.18 35.33 -9.86
C ASN A 34 -5.60 34.93 -9.43
N THR A 35 -6.61 35.50 -10.10
CA THR A 35 -8.03 35.22 -9.83
C THR A 35 -8.59 34.05 -10.65
N GLY A 36 -7.79 33.50 -11.57
CA GLY A 36 -8.12 32.36 -12.41
C GLY A 36 -7.83 30.99 -11.75
N TYR A 37 -7.98 29.93 -12.54
CA TYR A 37 -7.54 28.57 -12.20
C TYR A 37 -6.37 28.19 -13.11
N LEU A 38 -5.39 27.44 -12.59
CA LEU A 38 -4.24 27.01 -13.39
C LEU A 38 -4.50 25.64 -14.02
N LEU A 39 -4.93 24.68 -13.20
CA LEU A 39 -5.09 23.27 -13.62
C LEU A 39 -6.48 22.73 -13.32
N VAL A 40 -7.12 23.19 -12.23
CA VAL A 40 -8.41 22.66 -11.78
C VAL A 40 -9.47 23.76 -11.84
N PRO A 41 -10.47 23.68 -12.76
CA PRO A 41 -11.50 24.70 -12.91
C PRO A 41 -12.53 24.66 -11.78
N TRP A 42 -12.14 25.10 -10.59
CA TRP A 42 -12.93 25.01 -9.36
C TRP A 42 -14.33 25.61 -9.46
N ASN A 43 -14.50 26.71 -10.19
CA ASN A 43 -15.81 27.37 -10.31
C ASN A 43 -16.80 26.52 -11.13
N SER A 44 -16.33 25.92 -12.22
CA SER A 44 -17.14 25.02 -13.04
C SER A 44 -17.41 23.70 -12.32
N LEU A 45 -16.38 23.13 -11.68
CA LEU A 45 -16.52 21.91 -10.89
C LEU A 45 -17.50 22.07 -9.73
N SER A 46 -17.39 23.17 -8.98
CA SER A 46 -18.25 23.45 -7.82
C SER A 46 -19.69 23.75 -8.24
N GLY A 47 -19.90 24.43 -9.37
CA GLY A 47 -21.23 24.60 -9.96
C GLY A 47 -21.86 23.25 -10.31
N TYR A 48 -21.13 22.42 -11.05
CA TYR A 48 -21.58 21.07 -11.41
C TYR A 48 -21.87 20.18 -10.20
N LEU A 49 -21.01 20.23 -9.17
CA LEU A 49 -21.18 19.46 -7.93
C LEU A 49 -22.35 19.99 -7.09
N ARG A 50 -22.63 21.30 -7.11
CA ARG A 50 -23.79 21.89 -6.43
C ARG A 50 -25.12 21.51 -7.08
N GLU A 51 -25.14 21.35 -8.40
CA GLU A 51 -26.33 20.94 -9.14
C GLU A 51 -26.67 19.46 -8.94
N LYS A 52 -25.68 18.62 -8.59
CA LYS A 52 -25.91 17.21 -8.26
C LYS A 52 -26.40 17.08 -6.82
N SER A 53 -27.64 16.61 -6.62
CA SER A 53 -28.11 16.20 -5.30
C SER A 53 -27.33 14.98 -4.81
N TRP A 54 -27.17 14.84 -3.49
CA TRP A 54 -26.62 13.61 -2.88
C TRP A 54 -27.47 12.37 -3.16
N SER A 55 -28.75 12.57 -3.45
CA SER A 55 -29.69 11.52 -3.86
C SER A 55 -29.61 11.18 -5.35
N ALA A 56 -28.81 11.90 -6.15
CA ALA A 56 -28.69 11.63 -7.56
C ALA A 56 -28.09 10.24 -7.76
N VAL A 57 -28.68 9.46 -8.66
CA VAL A 57 -28.26 8.08 -8.96
C VAL A 57 -26.76 8.01 -9.22
N ALA A 58 -26.21 8.94 -10.01
CA ALA A 58 -24.78 8.99 -10.29
C ALA A 58 -23.89 9.11 -9.04
N VAL A 59 -24.31 9.91 -8.04
CA VAL A 59 -23.56 10.09 -6.79
C VAL A 59 -23.62 8.81 -5.96
N ILE A 60 -24.81 8.23 -5.81
CA ILE A 60 -25.01 6.98 -5.08
C ILE A 60 -24.23 5.84 -5.73
N THR A 61 -24.34 5.66 -7.06
CA THR A 61 -23.62 4.60 -7.79
C THR A 61 -22.11 4.74 -7.62
N THR A 62 -21.57 5.96 -7.74
CA THR A 62 -20.14 6.21 -7.54
C THR A 62 -19.72 5.89 -6.11
N GLY A 63 -20.51 6.32 -5.11
CA GLY A 63 -20.26 6.03 -3.70
C GLY A 63 -20.28 4.52 -3.40
N VAL A 64 -21.25 3.78 -3.95
CA VAL A 64 -21.33 2.32 -3.81
C VAL A 64 -20.11 1.65 -4.43
N VAL A 65 -19.70 2.05 -5.64
CA VAL A 65 -18.50 1.50 -6.29
C VAL A 65 -17.26 1.73 -5.44
N LEU A 66 -17.07 2.94 -4.91
CA LEU A 66 -15.94 3.26 -4.02
C LEU A 66 -15.98 2.45 -2.73
N ALA A 67 -17.16 2.30 -2.12
CA ALA A 67 -17.35 1.50 -0.91
C ALA A 67 -17.02 0.03 -1.14
N VAL A 68 -17.48 -0.55 -2.26
CA VAL A 68 -17.18 -1.93 -2.64
C VAL A 68 -15.69 -2.12 -2.89
N LEU A 69 -15.05 -1.20 -3.62
CA LEU A 69 -13.60 -1.26 -3.86
C LEU A 69 -12.81 -1.18 -2.55
N GLY A 70 -13.17 -0.25 -1.65
CA GLY A 70 -12.57 -0.13 -0.33
C GLY A 70 -12.75 -1.39 0.50
N LEU A 71 -13.94 -1.99 0.49
CA LEU A 71 -14.23 -3.23 1.20
C LEU A 71 -13.41 -4.39 0.66
N LEU A 72 -13.29 -4.53 -0.67
CA LEU A 72 -12.46 -5.56 -1.30
C LEU A 72 -10.98 -5.42 -0.90
N LEU A 73 -10.47 -4.19 -0.80
CA LEU A 73 -9.11 -3.93 -0.33
C LEU A 73 -8.92 -4.35 1.13
N VAL A 74 -9.86 -3.99 2.01
CA VAL A 74 -9.82 -4.40 3.43
C VAL A 74 -9.86 -5.92 3.55
N LEU A 75 -10.74 -6.58 2.79
CA LEU A 75 -10.83 -8.05 2.78
C LEU A 75 -9.55 -8.71 2.24
N ALA A 76 -8.90 -8.09 1.26
CA ALA A 76 -7.62 -8.57 0.74
C ALA A 76 -6.51 -8.47 1.80
N GLU A 77 -6.47 -7.39 2.57
CA GLU A 77 -5.48 -7.16 3.63
C GLU A 77 -5.74 -8.02 4.87
N LEU A 78 -7.00 -8.35 5.16
CA LEU A 78 -7.38 -9.22 6.29
C LEU A 78 -6.88 -10.66 6.15
N LYS A 79 -6.45 -11.09 4.96
CA LYS A 79 -6.02 -12.46 4.72
C LYS A 79 -4.74 -12.76 5.52
N PRO A 80 -4.77 -13.66 6.52
CA PRO A 80 -3.62 -13.92 7.38
C PRO A 80 -2.45 -14.42 6.54
N ARG A 81 -1.41 -13.62 6.45
CA ARG A 81 -0.17 -13.97 5.77
C ARG A 81 0.56 -14.94 6.68
N ARG A 82 0.41 -16.25 6.49
CA ARG A 82 1.19 -17.27 7.21
C ARG A 82 2.56 -17.37 6.54
N PRO A 83 3.63 -16.75 7.08
CA PRO A 83 4.97 -17.12 6.65
C PRO A 83 5.16 -18.61 6.90
N GLY A 84 5.85 -19.31 6.00
CA GLY A 84 6.22 -20.71 6.22
C GLY A 84 7.15 -20.80 7.43
N LEU A 85 6.57 -21.02 8.60
CA LEU A 85 7.27 -21.23 9.86
C LEU A 85 7.63 -22.72 9.96
N LEU A 86 8.91 -23.01 10.20
CA LEU A 86 9.32 -24.32 10.70
C LEU A 86 9.15 -24.32 12.20
N VAL A 87 8.46 -25.33 12.72
CA VAL A 87 8.46 -25.64 14.13
C VAL A 87 9.79 -26.32 14.45
N LEU A 88 10.54 -25.78 15.42
CA LEU A 88 11.76 -26.43 15.91
C LEU A 88 11.35 -27.55 16.87
N ALA A 89 12.18 -28.60 16.93
CA ALA A 89 12.04 -29.61 17.96
C ALA A 89 12.20 -28.93 19.35
N SER A 90 11.12 -28.91 20.12
CA SER A 90 11.08 -28.26 21.43
C SER A 90 11.60 -29.21 22.52
N VAL A 91 12.55 -28.73 23.33
CA VAL A 91 13.06 -29.46 24.51
C VAL A 91 12.06 -29.41 25.67
N HIS A 92 11.18 -28.41 25.70
CA HIS A 92 10.17 -28.23 26.74
C HIS A 92 8.77 -28.38 26.12
N PRO A 93 7.88 -29.21 26.72
CA PRO A 93 6.56 -29.51 26.14
C PRO A 93 5.64 -28.29 26.07
N ASP A 94 5.87 -27.26 26.88
CA ASP A 94 5.01 -26.07 26.95
C ASP A 94 5.46 -24.93 26.03
N VAL A 95 6.59 -25.07 25.33
CA VAL A 95 7.17 -23.99 24.51
C VAL A 95 7.37 -24.44 23.07
N THR A 96 6.48 -23.98 22.18
CA THR A 96 6.65 -24.15 20.74
C THR A 96 7.50 -23.03 20.17
N ALA A 97 8.78 -23.31 19.89
CA ALA A 97 9.63 -22.41 19.13
C ALA A 97 9.42 -22.62 17.63
N ALA A 98 9.23 -21.55 16.86
CA ALA A 98 9.12 -21.61 15.42
C ALA A 98 10.00 -20.54 14.76
N LEU A 99 10.75 -20.92 13.72
CA LEU A 99 11.54 -20.01 12.91
C LEU A 99 11.01 -19.96 11.47
N PRO A 100 10.95 -18.79 10.83
CA PRO A 100 10.71 -18.73 9.40
C PRO A 100 11.86 -19.39 8.63
N ARG A 101 11.55 -20.14 7.55
CA ARG A 101 12.56 -20.82 6.69
C ARG A 101 13.74 -19.93 6.29
N ARG A 102 13.45 -18.67 5.95
CA ARG A 102 14.46 -17.68 5.58
C ARG A 102 15.44 -17.36 6.69
N ALA A 103 15.02 -17.38 7.95
CA ALA A 103 15.91 -17.17 9.07
C ALA A 103 16.87 -18.35 9.22
N VAL A 104 16.38 -19.59 9.04
CA VAL A 104 17.23 -20.79 9.05
C VAL A 104 18.28 -20.73 7.94
N SER A 105 17.86 -20.48 6.70
CA SER A 105 18.78 -20.35 5.56
C SER A 105 19.85 -19.27 5.81
N ARG A 106 19.45 -18.12 6.37
CA ARG A 106 20.39 -17.04 6.67
C ARG A 106 21.39 -17.40 7.76
N VAL A 107 20.96 -18.07 8.82
CA VAL A 107 21.85 -18.53 9.90
C VAL A 107 22.87 -19.55 9.36
N ILE A 108 22.44 -20.47 8.48
CA ILE A 108 23.35 -21.45 7.88
C ILE A 108 24.35 -20.75 6.94
N SER A 109 23.89 -19.84 6.08
CA SER A 109 24.78 -19.07 5.20
C SER A 109 25.82 -18.28 5.99
N THR A 110 25.41 -17.58 7.05
CA THR A 110 26.34 -16.83 7.91
C THR A 110 27.34 -17.75 8.61
N ALA A 111 26.92 -18.92 9.08
CA ALA A 111 27.84 -19.89 9.70
C ALA A 111 28.86 -20.47 8.70
N LEU A 112 28.46 -20.66 7.44
CA LEU A 112 29.35 -21.12 6.38
C LEU A 112 30.35 -20.03 5.95
N GLU A 113 29.91 -18.77 5.89
CA GLU A 113 30.78 -17.62 5.55
C GLU A 113 31.80 -17.28 6.66
N ASP A 114 31.53 -17.66 7.91
CA ASP A 114 32.48 -17.52 9.02
C ASP A 114 33.60 -18.60 8.98
N THR A 115 33.49 -19.56 8.06
CA THR A 115 34.52 -20.59 7.86
C THR A 115 35.63 -20.07 6.93
N PRO A 116 36.91 -20.07 7.35
CA PRO A 116 38.01 -19.57 6.53
C PRO A 116 38.09 -20.27 5.16
N GLY A 117 38.03 -19.48 4.08
CA GLY A 117 38.08 -19.96 2.70
C GLY A 117 36.73 -19.97 1.97
N VAL A 118 35.63 -19.60 2.62
CA VAL A 118 34.31 -19.43 2.00
C VAL A 118 34.01 -17.94 1.80
N GLU A 119 34.08 -17.45 0.56
CA GLU A 119 33.79 -16.04 0.25
C GLU A 119 32.29 -15.75 0.08
N HIS A 120 31.48 -16.76 -0.30
CA HIS A 120 30.04 -16.60 -0.42
C HIS A 120 29.30 -17.94 -0.36
N SER A 121 28.16 -18.00 0.35
CA SER A 121 27.32 -19.21 0.38
C SER A 121 25.83 -18.92 0.30
N SER A 122 25.11 -19.66 -0.55
CA SER A 122 23.65 -19.55 -0.71
C SER A 122 22.95 -20.84 -0.37
N VAL A 123 22.08 -20.80 0.64
CA VAL A 123 21.24 -21.93 1.08
C VAL A 123 19.77 -21.59 0.80
N ALA A 124 19.08 -22.43 0.01
CA ALA A 124 17.71 -22.21 -0.46
C ALA A 124 16.63 -22.54 0.58
#